data_AF-A0A949D2V9-F1
#
_entry.id   AF-A0A949D2V9-F1
#
_cell.length_a   1.000
_cell.length_b   1.000
_cell.length_c   1.000
_cell.angle_alpha   90.00
_cell.angle_beta   90.00
_cell.angle_gamma   90.00
#
_symmetry.space_group_name_H-M   'P 1'
#
loop_
_entity.id
_entity.type
_entity.pdbx_description
1 polymer ?
#
loop_
_entity_poly.entity_id
_entity_poly.type
_entity_poly.pdbx_seq_one_letter_code
_entity_poly.pdbx_strand_id
1 'polypeptide(L)'
;MSKKLSVDWGHFATILLILGWTIWYYFDARSTSKDTENLLILGPVALLTLILGTITLFQSLYSARLPEQLRPERLTRGELGRVVTLIGSFVLFVFSLPTLGFDGAGAIYICVSMALFGERRPWVLIIFPLVSMGILMTLFQLLVPYDVPAILMPNF
;
A
#
# COMPACT_ATOMS: atom_id res chain seq x y z
N MET A 1 -42.16 -2.96 2.17
CA MET A 1 -41.11 -1.94 2.41
C MET A 1 -39.97 -2.18 1.41
N SER A 2 -40.04 -1.55 0.23
CA SER A 2 -39.06 -1.76 -0.85
C SER A 2 -37.70 -1.19 -0.44
N LYS A 3 -36.73 -2.08 -0.19
CA LYS A 3 -35.36 -1.70 0.17
C LYS A 3 -34.67 -1.17 -1.10
N LYS A 4 -34.70 0.14 -1.31
CA LYS A 4 -33.97 0.76 -2.43
C LYS A 4 -32.46 0.52 -2.25
N LEU A 5 -31.84 -0.15 -3.22
CA LEU A 5 -30.38 -0.17 -3.37
C LEU A 5 -29.92 1.27 -3.67
N SER A 6 -28.92 1.76 -2.94
CA SER A 6 -28.14 2.93 -3.34
C SER A 6 -26.69 2.46 -3.45
N VAL A 7 -26.21 2.27 -4.67
CA VAL A 7 -24.86 1.79 -4.93
C VAL A 7 -23.96 3.01 -5.14
N ASP A 8 -22.89 3.12 -4.35
CA ASP A 8 -21.77 4.00 -4.69
C ASP A 8 -20.91 3.28 -5.74
N TRP A 9 -21.20 3.56 -7.01
CA TRP A 9 -20.56 2.91 -8.15
C TRP A 9 -19.04 3.11 -8.20
N GLY A 10 -18.54 4.25 -7.70
CA GLY A 10 -17.10 4.55 -7.68
C GLY A 10 -16.36 3.70 -6.65
N HIS A 11 -16.86 3.65 -5.41
CA HIS A 11 -16.31 2.78 -4.38
C HIS A 11 -16.45 1.29 -4.77
N PHE A 12 -17.62 0.90 -5.27
CA PHE A 12 -17.86 -0.48 -5.68
C PHE A 12 -16.89 -0.95 -6.77
N ALA A 13 -16.71 -0.15 -7.84
CA ALA A 13 -15.79 -0.48 -8.93
C ALA A 13 -14.34 -0.57 -8.44
N THR A 14 -13.93 0.35 -7.55
CA THR A 14 -12.58 0.36 -6.99
C THR A 14 -12.28 -0.90 -6.18
N ILE A 15 -13.21 -1.29 -5.29
CA ILE A 15 -13.06 -2.51 -4.48
C ILE A 15 -13.06 -3.76 -5.36
N LEU A 16 -13.94 -3.82 -6.36
CA LEU A 16 -14.01 -4.94 -7.28
C LEU A 16 -12.71 -5.09 -8.09
N LEU A 17 -12.11 -3.98 -8.51
CA LEU A 17 -10.81 -3.98 -9.17
C LEU A 17 -9.70 -4.50 -8.23
N ILE A 18 -9.64 -4.00 -6.99
CA ILE A 18 -8.65 -4.46 -6.00
C ILE A 18 -8.79 -5.96 -5.73
N LEU A 19 -10.02 -6.45 -5.51
CA LEU A 19 -10.28 -7.86 -5.29
C LEU A 19 -9.89 -8.72 -6.50
N GLY A 20 -10.32 -8.31 -7.71
CA GLY A 20 -9.97 -9.00 -8.94
C GLY A 20 -8.45 -9.06 -9.18
N TRP A 21 -7.76 -7.94 -8.97
CA TRP A 21 -6.31 -7.85 -9.07
C TRP A 21 -5.61 -8.75 -8.05
N THR A 22 -6.07 -8.74 -6.80
CA THR A 22 -5.51 -9.57 -5.71
C THR A 22 -5.63 -11.05 -6.03
N ILE A 23 -6.80 -11.49 -6.51
CA ILE A 23 -7.04 -12.88 -6.92
C ILE A 23 -6.11 -13.26 -8.06
N TRP A 24 -6.08 -12.44 -9.11
CA TRP A 24 -5.24 -12.69 -10.28
C TRP A 24 -3.77 -12.78 -9.90
N TYR A 25 -3.24 -11.80 -9.16
CA TYR A 25 -1.84 -11.77 -8.73
C TYR A 25 -1.49 -12.93 -7.80
N TYR A 26 -2.38 -13.34 -6.91
CA TYR A 26 -2.17 -14.50 -6.04
C TYR A 26 -2.04 -15.80 -6.85
N PHE A 27 -2.91 -16.01 -7.86
CA PHE A 27 -2.81 -17.18 -8.73
C PHE A 27 -1.57 -17.15 -9.62
N ASP A 28 -1.24 -15.98 -10.16
CA ASP A 28 -0.04 -15.76 -10.97
C ASP A 28 1.23 -16.08 -10.18
N ALA A 29 1.37 -15.50 -8.98
CA ALA A 29 2.49 -15.75 -8.09
C ALA A 29 2.60 -17.23 -7.69
N ARG A 30 1.48 -17.88 -7.35
CA ARG A 30 1.44 -19.31 -7.00
C ARG A 30 1.79 -20.22 -8.18
N SER A 31 1.50 -19.81 -9.42
CA SER A 31 1.83 -20.56 -10.62
C SER A 31 3.32 -20.47 -10.98
N THR A 32 3.97 -19.37 -10.61
CA THR A 32 5.36 -19.07 -10.95
C THR A 32 6.35 -19.59 -9.91
N SER A 33 6.03 -19.47 -8.61
CA SER A 33 6.86 -20.04 -7.53
C SER A 33 5.97 -20.71 -6.49
N LYS A 34 6.27 -21.99 -6.20
CA LYS A 34 5.69 -22.74 -5.07
C LYS A 34 6.56 -22.62 -3.81
N ASP A 35 7.61 -21.80 -3.85
CA ASP A 35 8.50 -21.63 -2.72
C ASP A 35 7.76 -20.92 -1.60
N THR A 36 7.83 -21.51 -0.41
CA THR A 36 7.09 -21.06 0.76
C THR A 36 7.45 -19.61 1.12
N GLU A 37 8.66 -19.15 0.80
CA GLU A 37 9.14 -17.78 1.08
C GLU A 37 8.30 -16.70 0.39
N ASN A 38 7.97 -16.87 -0.89
CA ASN A 38 7.17 -15.89 -1.63
C ASN A 38 5.71 -15.87 -1.14
N LEU A 39 5.18 -17.05 -0.78
CA LEU A 39 3.82 -17.20 -0.26
C LEU A 39 3.69 -16.81 1.23
N LEU A 40 4.79 -16.78 1.98
CA LEU A 40 4.80 -16.52 3.42
C LEU A 40 4.22 -15.12 3.73
N ILE A 41 4.58 -14.12 2.92
CA ILE A 41 4.10 -12.75 3.07
C ILE A 41 2.87 -12.51 2.17
N LEU A 42 2.88 -13.02 0.93
CA LEU A 42 1.79 -12.77 -0.02
C LEU A 42 0.47 -13.40 0.43
N GLY A 43 0.51 -14.62 0.96
CA GLY A 43 -0.67 -15.36 1.42
C GLY A 43 -1.52 -14.61 2.45
N PRO A 44 -0.97 -14.22 3.62
CA PRO A 44 -1.75 -13.52 4.65
C PRO A 44 -2.26 -12.16 4.16
N VAL A 45 -1.47 -11.42 3.38
CA VAL A 45 -1.87 -10.11 2.82
C VAL A 45 -3.02 -10.27 1.83
N ALA A 46 -2.94 -11.24 0.92
CA ALA A 46 -4.02 -11.54 -0.01
C ALA A 46 -5.30 -11.95 0.73
N LEU A 47 -5.19 -12.82 1.75
CA LEU A 47 -6.33 -13.24 2.57
C LEU A 47 -7.00 -12.07 3.28
N LEU A 48 -6.23 -11.21 3.95
CA LEU A 48 -6.78 -10.02 4.63
C LEU A 48 -7.44 -9.07 3.65
N THR A 49 -6.82 -8.84 2.50
CA THR A 49 -7.38 -7.98 1.44
C THR A 49 -8.70 -8.54 0.92
N LEU A 50 -8.79 -9.86 0.71
CA LEU A 50 -10.02 -10.52 0.29
C LEU A 50 -11.12 -10.41 1.33
N ILE A 51 -10.82 -10.65 2.62
CA ILE A 51 -11.80 -10.57 3.71
C ILE A 51 -12.31 -9.13 3.83
N LEU A 52 -11.41 -8.17 4.01
CA LEU A 52 -11.79 -6.77 4.21
C LEU A 52 -12.46 -6.20 2.97
N GLY A 53 -11.91 -6.44 1.78
CA GLY A 53 -12.48 -5.98 0.52
C GLY A 53 -13.86 -6.56 0.27
N THR A 54 -14.10 -7.84 0.57
CA THR A 54 -15.44 -8.45 0.43
C THR A 54 -16.43 -7.81 1.40
N ILE A 55 -16.04 -7.59 2.67
CA ILE A 55 -16.87 -6.89 3.66
C ILE A 55 -17.22 -5.49 3.15
N THR A 56 -16.24 -4.72 2.67
CA THR A 56 -16.47 -3.36 2.15
C THR A 56 -17.31 -3.36 0.87
N LEU A 57 -17.15 -4.35 -0.01
CA LEU A 57 -17.97 -4.52 -1.22
C LEU A 57 -19.44 -4.72 -0.84
N PHE A 58 -19.73 -5.60 0.13
CA PHE A 58 -21.08 -5.77 0.64
C PHE A 58 -21.60 -4.51 1.31
N GLN A 59 -20.81 -3.83 2.13
CA GLN A 59 -21.20 -2.56 2.76
C GLN A 59 -21.56 -1.49 1.72
N SER A 60 -20.82 -1.40 0.61
CA SER A 60 -21.07 -0.47 -0.50
C SER A 60 -22.43 -0.71 -1.17
N LEU A 61 -22.86 -1.97 -1.30
CA LEU A 61 -24.20 -2.32 -1.82
C LEU A 61 -25.33 -1.89 -0.87
N TYR A 62 -25.03 -1.72 0.42
CA TYR A 62 -25.97 -1.32 1.47
C TYR A 62 -25.75 0.13 1.96
N SER A 63 -24.97 0.96 1.28
CA SER A 63 -24.55 2.30 1.74
C SER A 63 -25.68 3.25 2.19
N ALA A 64 -26.91 3.12 1.68
CA ALA A 64 -28.07 3.89 2.19
C ALA A 64 -28.41 3.61 3.66
N ARG A 65 -27.91 2.51 4.23
CA ARG A 65 -28.22 2.05 5.59
C ARG A 65 -27.14 2.39 6.61
N LEU A 66 -25.99 2.93 6.19
CA LEU A 66 -24.95 3.28 7.15
C LEU A 66 -25.40 4.54 7.93
N PRO A 67 -25.39 4.50 9.28
CA PRO A 67 -25.48 5.69 10.13
C PRO A 67 -24.60 6.80 9.57
N GLU A 68 -25.01 8.06 9.71
CA GLU A 68 -24.30 9.21 9.13
C GLU A 68 -22.81 9.25 9.54
N GLN A 69 -22.50 8.75 10.74
CA GLN A 69 -21.15 8.58 11.30
C GLN A 69 -20.27 7.52 10.59
N LEU A 70 -20.88 6.58 9.86
CA LEU A 70 -20.20 5.51 9.13
C LEU A 70 -20.19 5.77 7.62
N ARG A 71 -20.74 6.89 7.14
CA ARG A 71 -20.63 7.26 5.74
C ARG A 71 -19.20 7.72 5.45
N PRO A 72 -18.59 7.27 4.34
CA PRO A 72 -17.26 7.72 3.98
C PRO A 72 -17.26 9.24 3.79
N GLU A 73 -16.35 9.92 4.49
CA GLU A 73 -16.20 11.36 4.39
C GLU A 73 -15.76 11.73 2.98
N ARG A 74 -16.40 12.74 2.39
CA ARG A 74 -16.08 13.14 1.02
C ARG A 74 -14.75 13.88 1.02
N LEU A 75 -13.78 13.32 0.31
CA LEU A 75 -12.47 13.96 0.13
C LEU A 75 -12.62 15.37 -0.45
N THR A 76 -11.97 16.32 0.19
CA THR A 76 -11.78 17.67 -0.35
C THR A 76 -10.83 17.61 -1.55
N ARG A 77 -10.95 18.53 -2.51
CA ARG A 77 -10.05 18.59 -3.69
C ARG A 77 -8.56 18.62 -3.30
N GLY A 78 -8.22 19.28 -2.19
CA GLY A 78 -6.85 19.31 -1.67
C GLY A 78 -6.37 17.96 -1.12
N GLU A 79 -7.26 17.19 -0.50
CA GLU A 79 -6.96 15.84 0.02
C GLU A 79 -6.82 14.85 -1.13
N LEU A 80 -7.69 14.94 -2.14
CA LEU A 80 -7.56 14.16 -3.37
C LEU A 80 -6.19 14.41 -4.04
N GLY A 81 -5.76 15.68 -4.12
CA GLY A 81 -4.44 16.03 -4.66
C GLY A 81 -3.29 15.39 -3.87
N ARG A 82 -3.37 15.35 -2.53
CA ARG A 82 -2.38 14.66 -1.69
C ARG A 82 -2.36 13.16 -1.93
N VAL A 83 -3.53 12.52 -2.02
CA VAL A 83 -3.66 11.09 -2.31
C VAL A 83 -3.06 10.76 -3.68
N VAL A 84 -3.41 11.52 -4.72
CA VAL A 84 -2.85 11.34 -6.07
C VAL A 84 -1.33 11.54 -6.08
N THR A 85 -0.83 12.53 -5.34
CA THR A 85 0.62 12.78 -5.24
C THR A 85 1.33 11.63 -4.52
N LEU A 86 0.73 11.07 -3.47
CA LEU A 86 1.26 9.92 -2.75
C LEU A 86 1.28 8.65 -3.62
N ILE A 87 0.21 8.42 -4.41
CA ILE A 87 0.19 7.33 -5.39
C ILE A 87 1.29 7.54 -6.43
N GLY A 88 1.45 8.76 -6.93
CA GLY A 88 2.51 9.12 -7.86
C GLY A 88 3.92 8.91 -7.29
N SER A 89 4.14 9.28 -6.02
CA SER A 89 5.43 9.06 -5.36
C SER A 89 5.72 7.57 -5.14
N PHE A 90 4.70 6.75 -4.90
CA PHE A 90 4.86 5.30 -4.81
C PHE A 90 5.24 4.68 -6.17
N VAL A 91 4.63 5.13 -7.26
CA VAL A 91 4.99 4.70 -8.61
C VAL A 91 6.45 5.08 -8.92
N LEU A 92 6.85 6.33 -8.63
CA LEU A 92 8.23 6.78 -8.80
C LEU A 92 9.22 5.98 -7.95
N PHE A 93 8.85 5.65 -6.71
CA PHE A 93 9.62 4.75 -5.85
C PHE A 93 9.90 3.41 -6.54
N VAL A 94 8.86 2.73 -7.04
CA VAL A 94 9.01 1.44 -7.73
C VAL A 94 9.91 1.56 -8.96
N PHE A 95 9.72 2.59 -9.78
CA PHE A 95 10.57 2.81 -10.96
C PHE A 95 12.02 3.16 -10.61
N SER A 96 12.25 3.73 -9.43
CA SER A 96 13.59 4.11 -8.97
C SER A 96 14.36 2.94 -8.35
N LEU A 97 13.71 1.81 -8.03
CA LEU A 97 14.37 0.64 -7.42
C LEU A 97 15.59 0.14 -8.20
N PRO A 98 15.57 0.01 -9.55
CA PRO A 98 16.75 -0.46 -10.30
C PRO A 98 17.94 0.51 -10.24
N THR A 99 17.69 1.80 -9.98
CA THR A 99 18.71 2.85 -10.01
C THR A 99 19.18 3.30 -8.64
N LEU A 100 18.29 3.32 -7.65
CA LEU A 100 18.52 3.86 -6.31
C LEU A 100 18.57 2.79 -5.21
N GLY A 101 18.30 1.53 -5.56
CA GLY A 101 18.17 0.44 -4.59
C GLY A 101 16.90 0.57 -3.74
N PHE A 102 16.59 -0.49 -2.99
CA PHE A 102 15.43 -0.52 -2.10
C PHE A 102 15.54 0.50 -0.97
N ASP A 103 16.73 0.64 -0.40
CA ASP A 103 17.05 1.53 0.72
C ASP A 103 16.99 3.02 0.33
N GLY A 104 17.68 3.41 -0.75
CA GLY A 104 17.74 4.79 -1.23
C GLY A 104 16.40 5.28 -1.74
N ALA A 105 15.74 4.48 -2.60
CA ALA A 105 14.40 4.78 -3.07
C ALA A 105 13.41 4.86 -1.90
N GLY A 106 13.51 3.93 -0.95
CA GLY A 106 12.64 3.85 0.21
C GLY A 106 12.79 5.06 1.14
N ALA A 107 14.01 5.49 1.43
CA ALA A 107 14.26 6.66 2.26
C ALA A 107 13.69 7.94 1.62
N ILE A 108 13.86 8.11 0.31
CA ILE A 108 13.28 9.24 -0.44
C ILE A 108 11.75 9.16 -0.39
N TYR A 109 11.16 7.98 -0.60
CA TYR A 109 9.72 7.80 -0.56
C TYR A 109 9.12 8.14 0.81
N ILE A 110 9.74 7.69 1.91
CA ILE A 110 9.29 8.03 3.27
C ILE A 110 9.43 9.55 3.49
N CYS A 111 10.55 10.16 3.10
CA CYS A 111 10.74 11.60 3.23
C CYS A 111 9.66 12.41 2.49
N VAL A 112 9.39 12.07 1.23
CA VAL A 112 8.33 12.69 0.42
C VAL A 112 6.97 12.50 1.07
N SER A 113 6.66 11.28 1.54
CA SER A 113 5.40 10.98 2.21
C SER A 113 5.22 11.83 3.48
N MET A 114 6.24 11.92 4.33
CA MET A 114 6.21 12.75 5.54
C MET A 114 6.00 14.23 5.22
N ALA A 115 6.70 14.74 4.20
CA ALA A 115 6.54 16.12 3.75
C ALA A 115 5.11 16.40 3.22
N LEU A 116 4.50 15.43 2.51
CA LEU A 116 3.13 15.52 2.02
C LEU A 116 2.09 15.53 3.15
N PHE A 117 2.33 14.76 4.22
CA PHE A 117 1.49 14.74 5.42
C PHE A 117 1.75 15.91 6.38
N GLY A 118 2.68 16.80 6.05
CA GLY A 118 2.85 18.08 6.74
C GLY A 118 3.97 18.11 7.76
N GLU A 119 4.82 17.09 7.83
CA GLU A 119 6.05 17.19 8.63
C GLU A 119 6.98 18.23 8.01
N ARG A 120 7.43 19.19 8.81
CA ARG A 120 8.26 20.32 8.35
C ARG A 120 9.62 20.39 9.05
N ARG A 121 9.86 19.57 10.07
CA ARG A 121 11.12 19.61 10.82
C ARG A 121 12.22 18.92 9.98
N PRO A 122 13.24 19.65 9.50
CA PRO A 122 14.22 19.09 8.55
C PRO A 122 15.03 17.93 9.14
N TRP A 123 15.33 17.98 10.44
CA TRP A 123 16.00 16.87 11.13
C TRP A 123 15.16 15.60 11.15
N VAL A 124 13.84 15.72 11.34
CA VAL A 124 12.92 14.57 11.32
C VAL A 124 12.79 14.02 9.90
N LEU A 125 12.68 14.89 8.90
CA LEU A 125 12.59 14.51 7.48
C LEU A 125 13.83 13.78 6.95
N ILE A 126 14.98 13.89 7.62
CA ILE A 126 16.22 13.21 7.21
C ILE A 126 16.49 12.00 8.09
N ILE A 127 16.47 12.19 9.41
CA ILE A 127 16.85 11.13 10.37
C ILE A 127 15.84 9.99 10.33
N PHE A 128 14.54 10.30 10.34
CA PHE A 128 13.52 9.26 10.43
C PHE A 128 13.55 8.31 9.22
N PRO A 129 13.52 8.78 7.95
CA PRO A 129 13.61 7.87 6.82
C PRO A 129 14.87 7.00 6.80
N LEU A 130 16.02 7.58 7.14
CA LEU A 130 17.30 6.85 7.14
C LEU A 130 17.33 5.78 8.22
N VAL A 131 16.89 6.11 9.44
CA VAL A 131 16.84 5.14 10.56
C VAL A 131 15.81 4.05 10.29
N SER A 132 14.61 4.42 9.81
CA SER A 132 13.57 3.45 9.47
C SER A 132 14.03 2.49 8.37
N MET A 133 14.71 2.99 7.34
CA MET A 133 15.25 2.13 6.27
C MET A 133 16.39 1.24 6.76
N GLY A 134 17.29 1.77 7.60
CA GLY A 134 18.35 0.96 8.21
C GLY A 134 17.78 -0.21 9.02
N ILE A 135 16.82 0.06 9.91
CA ILE A 135 16.15 -0.97 10.71
C ILE A 135 15.42 -1.98 9.82
N LEU A 136 14.67 -1.49 8.82
CA LEU A 136 13.92 -2.35 7.91
C LEU A 136 14.84 -3.29 7.14
N MET A 137 15.97 -2.77 6.63
CA MET A 137 16.97 -3.55 5.91
C MET A 137 17.58 -4.65 6.80
N THR A 138 17.97 -4.31 8.03
CA THR A 138 18.47 -5.29 9.00
C THR A 138 17.44 -6.39 9.27
N LEU A 139 16.17 -6.03 9.46
CA LEU A 139 15.11 -7.02 9.69
C LEU A 139 14.88 -7.90 8.45
N PHE A 140 14.91 -7.33 7.25
CA PHE A 140 14.74 -8.08 6.00
C PHE A 140 15.85 -9.13 5.81
N GLN A 141 17.11 -8.77 6.05
CA GLN A 141 18.24 -9.69 5.96
C GLN A 141 18.18 -10.81 7.02
N LEU A 142 17.64 -10.52 8.21
CA LEU A 142 17.43 -11.53 9.23
C LEU A 142 16.29 -12.52 8.87
N LEU A 143 15.33 -12.09 8.05
CA LEU A 143 14.13 -12.87 7.74
C LEU A 143 14.20 -13.60 6.39
N VAL A 144 14.93 -13.05 5.42
CA VAL A 144 14.96 -13.54 4.03
C VAL A 144 16.39 -13.80 3.58
N PRO A 145 16.72 -15.01 3.10
CA PRO A 145 18.06 -15.37 2.62
C PRO A 145 18.30 -14.89 1.17
N TYR A 146 17.91 -13.65 0.84
CA TYR A 146 18.07 -13.10 -0.51
C TYR A 146 18.65 -11.68 -0.45
N ASP A 147 19.63 -11.42 -1.32
CA ASP A 147 20.32 -10.14 -1.42
C ASP A 147 19.38 -9.07 -2.00
N VAL A 148 18.90 -8.18 -1.13
CA VAL A 148 18.11 -7.02 -1.56
C VAL A 148 19.06 -5.97 -2.16
N PRO A 149 18.80 -5.46 -3.39
CA PRO A 149 19.65 -4.42 -3.99
C PRO A 149 19.67 -3.16 -3.13
N ALA A 150 20.81 -2.85 -2.52
CA ALA A 150 21.02 -1.71 -1.64
C ALA A 150 22.17 -0.83 -2.15
N ILE A 151 21.98 0.49 -2.09
CA ILE A 151 22.98 1.48 -2.52
C ILE A 151 23.57 2.26 -1.35
N LEU A 152 22.76 2.55 -0.32
CA LEU A 152 23.22 3.24 0.89
C LEU A 152 23.90 2.29 1.87
N MET A 153 23.49 1.02 1.93
CA MET A 153 24.09 0.00 2.80
C MET A 153 24.44 -1.28 2.04
N PRO A 154 25.44 -1.26 1.14
CA PRO A 154 25.78 -2.40 0.28
C PRO A 154 26.54 -3.55 1.00
N ASN A 155 27.07 -3.32 2.21
CA ASN A 155 27.94 -4.27 2.93
C ASN A 155 27.57 -4.47 4.42
N PHE A 156 26.33 -4.13 4.80
CA PHE A 156 25.77 -4.55 6.09
C PHE A 156 24.85 -5.74 5.87
#